data_AF-A0A4Z2H632-F1
#
_entry.id   AF-A0A4Z2H632-F1
#
_cell.length_a   1.000
_cell.length_b   1.000
_cell.length_c   1.000
_cell.angle_alpha   90.00
_cell.angle_beta   90.00
_cell.angle_gamma   90.00
#
_symmetry.space_group_name_H-M   'P 1'
#
loop_
_entity.id
_entity.type
_entity.pdbx_description
1 polymer ?
#
loop_
_entity_poly.entity_id
_entity_poly.type
_entity_poly.pdbx_seq_one_letter_code
_entity_poly.pdbx_strand_id
1 'polypeptide(L)'
;MLLTQELTDRLLVLTVPQSMDLASLNLQRGRDHALPGYNDWRSFCELDPIETMDGFREVVRDFRVAEKIAQIYKHLDNIDVWLGGLVEYMLPGSRTGPLFACLIGKQMKALRDGDRFWWEADGIFSQPQKDELLKGSLSRIICDNSDIREVPPDSFRFGKYPDDYISCDHVPTINLDAWREEKSQGKGEREISAAVDTLAGELFCMKGKDDNLDENLKEIVQSTLRLFFALSKNESGFNVLDIFGVLDSLRLGNPSDPRFIRLWFSVKMAPLLPHVDQSFLTQLSSQNFSCSSFQELVDGMSEKLETSKGVEGRLIYTHFIQAYLTRKNLPEVVEQLSSKQKAELLLDESSSVLENKTLVTKVLNNLIEDPEDDKLREFFQAFAVIFKQVNA
;
A
#
# COMPACT_ATOMS: atom_id res chain seq x y z
N MET A 1 -29.96 33.32 -11.14
CA MET A 1 -28.87 33.56 -10.18
C MET A 1 -28.05 32.28 -10.13
N LEU A 2 -26.76 32.33 -10.52
CA LEU A 2 -25.92 31.13 -10.67
C LEU A 2 -25.37 30.64 -9.31
N LEU A 3 -25.03 31.56 -8.41
CA LEU A 3 -24.62 31.28 -7.03
C LEU A 3 -25.35 32.24 -6.08
N THR A 4 -25.62 31.78 -4.85
CA THR A 4 -26.25 32.57 -3.78
C THR A 4 -25.25 33.50 -3.09
N GLN A 5 -25.74 34.60 -2.52
CA GLN A 5 -24.95 35.56 -1.73
C GLN A 5 -24.25 34.92 -0.53
N GLU A 6 -24.80 33.84 0.02
CA GLU A 6 -24.16 33.10 1.12
C GLU A 6 -22.80 32.51 0.70
N LEU A 7 -22.61 32.24 -0.60
CA LEU A 7 -21.35 31.72 -1.12
C LEU A 7 -20.47 32.79 -1.77
N THR A 8 -21.04 33.91 -2.25
CA THR A 8 -20.25 34.98 -2.89
C THR A 8 -19.82 36.09 -1.93
N ASP A 9 -20.56 36.32 -0.84
CA ASP A 9 -20.29 37.46 0.05
C ASP A 9 -19.99 37.03 1.49
N ARG A 10 -20.40 35.81 1.86
CA ARG A 10 -20.42 35.30 3.25
C ARG A 10 -19.74 33.95 3.42
N LEU A 11 -18.95 33.48 2.45
CA LEU A 11 -18.24 32.21 2.61
C LEU A 11 -17.25 32.31 3.77
N LEU A 12 -17.40 31.43 4.76
CA LEU A 12 -16.49 31.34 5.89
C LEU A 12 -15.36 30.34 5.57
N VAL A 13 -14.12 30.80 5.68
CA VAL A 13 -12.92 29.97 5.59
C VAL A 13 -12.23 30.02 6.95
N LEU A 14 -12.17 28.90 7.67
CA LEU A 14 -11.78 28.86 9.09
C LEU A 14 -10.39 29.46 9.40
N THR A 15 -9.49 29.48 8.42
CA THR A 15 -8.13 30.01 8.55
C THR A 15 -8.01 31.47 8.12
N VAL A 16 -9.07 32.07 7.57
CA VAL A 16 -9.09 33.45 7.07
C VAL A 16 -10.08 34.26 7.92
N PRO A 17 -9.66 35.37 8.54
CA PRO A 17 -10.51 36.13 9.45
C PRO A 17 -11.58 36.99 8.74
N GLN A 18 -11.80 36.80 7.44
CA GLN A 18 -12.69 37.60 6.59
C GLN A 18 -13.58 36.67 5.77
N SER A 19 -14.76 37.15 5.39
CA SER A 19 -15.60 36.42 4.44
C SER A 19 -14.96 36.43 3.05
N MET A 20 -15.19 35.34 2.32
CA MET A 20 -14.64 35.12 0.99
C MET A 20 -15.76 34.99 -0.04
N ASP A 21 -15.38 35.09 -1.32
CA ASP A 21 -16.24 34.86 -2.46
C ASP A 21 -15.86 33.54 -3.14
N LEU A 22 -16.73 32.54 -3.07
CA LEU A 22 -16.51 31.23 -3.69
C LEU A 22 -16.38 31.33 -5.21
N ALA A 23 -17.14 32.20 -5.88
CA ALA A 23 -17.07 32.36 -7.33
C ALA A 23 -15.70 32.93 -7.73
N SER A 24 -15.27 34.01 -7.06
CA SER A 24 -13.94 34.59 -7.29
C SER A 24 -12.81 33.61 -6.95
N LEU A 25 -12.95 32.82 -5.89
CA LEU A 25 -12.00 31.76 -5.54
C LEU A 25 -11.94 30.65 -6.60
N ASN A 26 -13.06 30.22 -7.16
CA ASN A 26 -13.08 29.21 -8.22
C ASN A 26 -12.39 29.71 -9.48
N LEU A 27 -12.64 30.95 -9.89
CA LEU A 27 -11.95 31.58 -11.02
C LEU A 27 -10.44 31.65 -10.76
N GLN A 28 -10.03 32.12 -9.58
CA GLN A 28 -8.62 32.23 -9.23
C GLN A 28 -7.94 30.85 -9.14
N ARG A 29 -8.64 29.83 -8.62
CA ARG A 29 -8.15 28.44 -8.54
C ARG A 29 -7.95 27.84 -9.92
N GLY A 30 -8.84 28.10 -10.87
CA GLY A 30 -8.67 27.65 -12.26
C GLY A 30 -7.38 28.19 -12.88
N ARG A 31 -7.06 29.46 -12.61
CA ARG A 31 -5.82 30.11 -13.07
C ARG A 31 -4.57 29.59 -12.36
N ASP A 32 -4.67 29.38 -11.05
CA ASP A 32 -3.61 28.76 -10.23
C ASP A 32 -3.25 27.35 -10.73
N HIS A 33 -4.27 26.56 -11.10
CA HIS A 33 -4.10 25.24 -11.71
C HIS A 33 -3.76 25.29 -13.21
N ALA A 34 -3.56 26.48 -13.77
CA ALA A 34 -3.27 26.71 -15.19
C ALA A 34 -4.24 25.98 -16.14
N LEU A 35 -5.54 25.98 -15.80
CA LEU A 35 -6.55 25.36 -16.66
C LEU A 35 -6.62 26.09 -18.00
N PRO A 36 -6.67 25.36 -19.13
CA PRO A 36 -6.90 25.94 -20.45
C PRO A 36 -8.20 26.73 -20.54
N GLY A 37 -8.29 27.54 -21.59
CA GLY A 37 -9.45 28.38 -21.86
C GLY A 37 -10.69 27.58 -22.19
N TYR A 38 -11.85 28.22 -22.13
CA TYR A 38 -13.14 27.59 -22.39
C TYR A 38 -13.21 26.87 -23.75
N ASN A 39 -12.70 27.47 -24.82
CA ASN A 39 -12.74 26.86 -26.16
C ASN A 39 -11.80 25.65 -26.33
N ASP A 40 -10.70 25.58 -25.56
CA ASP A 40 -9.84 24.39 -25.53
C ASP A 40 -10.60 23.18 -24.96
N TRP A 41 -11.36 23.42 -23.88
CA TRP A 41 -12.19 22.39 -23.27
C TRP A 41 -13.39 21.99 -24.13
N ARG A 42 -13.98 22.94 -24.87
CA ARG A 42 -15.00 22.62 -25.89
C ARG A 42 -14.43 21.70 -26.96
N SER A 43 -13.25 22.02 -27.47
CA SER A 43 -12.54 21.21 -28.47
C SER A 43 -12.22 19.81 -27.95
N PHE A 44 -11.73 19.70 -26.70
CA PHE A 44 -11.50 18.42 -26.02
C PHE A 44 -12.78 17.54 -25.93
N CYS A 45 -13.93 18.20 -25.82
CA CYS A 45 -15.25 17.57 -25.77
C CYS A 45 -15.93 17.41 -27.14
N GLU A 46 -15.22 17.65 -28.24
CA GLU A 46 -15.75 17.58 -29.61
C GLU A 46 -16.95 18.53 -29.83
N LEU A 47 -16.96 19.64 -29.10
CA LEU A 47 -17.93 20.73 -29.26
C LEU A 47 -17.30 21.84 -30.10
N ASP A 48 -18.10 22.47 -30.95
CA ASP A 48 -17.65 23.58 -31.79
C ASP A 48 -17.12 24.73 -30.90
N PRO A 49 -15.89 25.23 -31.16
CA PRO A 49 -15.37 26.44 -30.53
C PRO A 49 -16.28 27.64 -30.82
N ILE A 50 -16.35 28.56 -29.86
CA ILE A 50 -17.16 29.78 -30.00
C ILE A 50 -16.26 30.93 -30.41
N GLU A 51 -16.37 31.32 -31.69
CA GLU A 51 -15.58 32.41 -32.26
C GLU A 51 -16.31 33.75 -32.29
N THR A 52 -17.66 33.72 -32.31
CA THR A 52 -18.49 34.91 -32.50
C THR A 52 -19.39 35.17 -31.29
N MET A 53 -19.75 36.45 -31.11
CA MET A 53 -20.69 36.87 -30.08
C MET A 53 -22.06 36.20 -30.25
N ASP A 54 -22.50 35.99 -31.48
CA ASP A 54 -23.80 35.35 -31.76
C ASP A 54 -23.77 33.87 -31.40
N GLY A 55 -22.69 33.15 -31.73
CA GLY A 55 -22.49 31.78 -31.25
C GLY A 55 -22.47 31.69 -29.72
N PHE A 56 -21.85 32.67 -29.05
CA PHE A 56 -21.84 32.69 -27.59
C PHE A 56 -23.24 32.91 -26.99
N ARG A 57 -24.04 33.80 -27.61
CA ARG A 57 -25.44 34.03 -27.20
C ARG A 57 -26.30 32.77 -27.37
N GLU A 58 -26.08 31.99 -28.43
CA GLU A 58 -26.79 30.74 -28.65
C GLU A 58 -26.48 29.68 -27.58
N VAL A 59 -25.22 29.60 -27.17
CA VAL A 59 -24.78 28.66 -26.12
C VAL A 59 -25.25 29.09 -24.72
N VAL A 60 -25.28 30.39 -24.43
CA VAL A 60 -25.73 30.89 -23.11
C VAL A 60 -27.26 31.00 -23.01
N ARG A 61 -27.95 31.27 -24.12
CA ARG A 61 -29.39 31.60 -24.19
C ARG A 61 -29.84 32.77 -23.32
N ASP A 62 -28.91 33.60 -22.87
CA ASP A 62 -29.14 34.89 -22.21
C ASP A 62 -28.16 35.93 -22.78
N PHE A 63 -28.70 36.84 -23.60
CA PHE A 63 -27.88 37.84 -24.29
C PHE A 63 -27.16 38.78 -23.33
N ARG A 64 -27.78 39.13 -22.20
CA ARG A 64 -27.24 40.09 -21.24
C ARG A 64 -26.08 39.50 -20.48
N VAL A 65 -26.19 38.22 -20.13
CA VAL A 65 -25.10 37.47 -19.47
C VAL A 65 -23.94 37.29 -20.43
N ALA A 66 -24.21 36.84 -21.66
CA ALA A 66 -23.18 36.65 -22.67
C ALA A 66 -22.40 37.96 -22.94
N GLU A 67 -23.10 39.08 -23.14
CA GLU A 67 -22.45 40.38 -23.41
C GLU A 67 -21.57 40.84 -22.26
N LYS A 68 -22.03 40.70 -21.01
CA LYS A 68 -21.23 41.08 -19.84
C LYS A 68 -19.95 40.25 -19.74
N ILE A 69 -20.03 38.95 -19.98
CA ILE A 69 -18.86 38.07 -19.95
C ILE A 69 -17.88 38.46 -21.06
N ALA A 70 -18.36 38.62 -22.30
CA ALA A 70 -17.51 39.04 -23.41
C ALA A 70 -16.84 40.42 -23.16
N GLN A 71 -17.57 41.36 -22.55
CA GLN A 71 -17.02 42.67 -22.18
C GLN A 71 -15.90 42.58 -21.12
N ILE A 72 -15.96 41.61 -20.20
CA ILE A 72 -14.94 41.42 -19.16
C ILE A 72 -13.73 40.70 -19.74
N TYR A 73 -13.93 39.57 -20.41
CA TYR A 73 -12.85 38.70 -20.89
C TYR A 73 -12.17 39.17 -22.16
N LYS A 74 -12.79 40.08 -22.93
CA LYS A 74 -12.34 40.66 -24.20
C LYS A 74 -12.23 39.67 -25.37
N HIS A 75 -11.82 38.44 -25.10
CA HIS A 75 -11.72 37.34 -26.06
C HIS A 75 -12.44 36.11 -25.49
N LEU A 76 -13.16 35.37 -26.34
CA LEU A 76 -13.95 34.22 -25.89
C LEU A 76 -13.07 33.04 -25.43
N ASP A 77 -11.88 32.89 -26.01
CA ASP A 77 -10.90 31.87 -25.57
C ASP A 77 -10.42 32.10 -24.13
N ASN A 78 -10.43 33.35 -23.65
CA ASN A 78 -9.94 33.67 -22.32
C ASN A 78 -10.93 33.34 -21.20
N ILE A 79 -12.17 32.95 -21.54
CA ILE A 79 -13.19 32.63 -20.55
C ILE A 79 -12.70 31.45 -19.69
N ASP A 80 -12.69 31.64 -18.37
CA ASP A 80 -12.34 30.57 -17.44
C ASP A 80 -13.35 29.41 -17.57
N VAL A 81 -12.88 28.17 -17.70
CA VAL A 81 -13.72 26.98 -17.99
C VAL A 81 -14.86 26.80 -16.99
N TRP A 82 -14.64 27.11 -15.70
CA TRP A 82 -15.66 27.00 -14.67
C TRP A 82 -16.86 27.92 -14.96
N LEU A 83 -16.60 29.16 -15.36
CA LEU A 83 -17.66 30.10 -15.75
C LEU A 83 -18.29 29.67 -17.08
N GLY A 84 -17.47 29.35 -18.07
CA GLY A 84 -17.93 28.95 -19.41
C GLY A 84 -18.91 27.78 -19.36
N GLY A 85 -18.58 26.70 -18.65
CA GLY A 85 -19.46 25.55 -18.50
C GLY A 85 -20.71 25.82 -17.64
N LEU A 86 -20.65 26.76 -16.70
CA LEU A 86 -21.78 27.11 -15.83
C LEU A 86 -22.88 27.90 -16.56
N VAL A 87 -22.49 28.69 -17.57
CA VAL A 87 -23.43 29.56 -18.31
C VAL A 87 -24.04 28.91 -19.54
N GLU A 88 -23.59 27.70 -19.91
CA GLU A 88 -24.22 26.95 -20.98
C GLU A 88 -25.67 26.59 -20.64
N TYR A 89 -26.53 26.57 -21.66
CA TYR A 89 -27.89 26.08 -21.49
C TYR A 89 -27.90 24.63 -21.01
N MET A 90 -28.80 24.32 -20.07
CA MET A 90 -28.93 22.96 -19.54
C MET A 90 -29.53 22.02 -20.59
N LEU A 91 -28.97 20.82 -20.71
CA LEU A 91 -29.54 19.76 -21.54
C LEU A 91 -30.90 19.27 -20.98
N PRO A 92 -31.83 18.80 -21.83
CA PRO A 92 -33.11 18.24 -21.38
C PRO A 92 -32.92 17.13 -20.33
N GLY A 93 -33.59 17.28 -19.18
CA GLY A 93 -33.45 16.32 -18.06
C GLY A 93 -32.15 16.42 -17.27
N SER A 94 -31.22 17.30 -17.64
CA SER A 94 -29.95 17.53 -16.96
C SER A 94 -29.99 18.76 -16.04
N ARG A 95 -28.91 18.92 -15.27
CA ARG A 95 -28.58 20.15 -14.52
C ARG A 95 -27.28 20.80 -15.01
N THR A 96 -26.70 20.27 -16.08
CA THR A 96 -25.47 20.75 -16.71
C THR A 96 -25.69 21.01 -18.19
N GLY A 97 -24.89 21.93 -18.74
CA GLY A 97 -24.76 22.11 -20.19
C GLY A 97 -23.86 21.06 -20.84
N PRO A 98 -23.76 21.07 -22.18
CA PRO A 98 -22.96 20.13 -22.98
C PRO A 98 -21.53 19.91 -22.48
N LEU A 99 -20.79 20.98 -22.17
CA LEU A 99 -19.40 20.89 -21.76
C LEU A 99 -19.24 20.16 -20.43
N PHE A 100 -19.99 20.57 -19.39
CA PHE A 100 -19.92 19.90 -18.09
C PHE A 100 -20.50 18.49 -18.14
N ALA A 101 -21.50 18.21 -18.96
CA ALA A 101 -21.96 16.83 -19.19
C ALA A 101 -20.83 15.96 -19.76
N CYS A 102 -20.08 16.46 -20.74
CA CYS A 102 -18.91 15.76 -21.28
C CYS A 102 -17.80 15.56 -20.24
N LEU A 103 -17.35 16.62 -19.57
CA LEU A 103 -16.23 16.55 -18.63
C LEU A 103 -16.54 15.65 -17.42
N ILE A 104 -17.71 15.84 -16.80
CA ILE A 104 -18.15 15.01 -15.68
C ILE A 104 -18.36 13.57 -16.15
N GLY A 105 -19.01 13.37 -17.30
CA GLY A 105 -19.26 12.04 -17.85
C GLY A 105 -17.99 11.26 -18.14
N LYS A 106 -17.00 11.88 -18.79
CA LYS A 106 -15.68 11.28 -19.05
C LYS A 106 -14.97 10.93 -17.74
N GLN A 107 -14.96 11.82 -16.75
CA GLN A 107 -14.32 11.56 -15.44
C GLN A 107 -15.01 10.42 -14.68
N MET A 108 -16.35 10.43 -14.59
CA MET A 108 -17.11 9.39 -13.90
C MET A 108 -16.96 8.02 -14.58
N LYS A 109 -16.95 8.00 -15.92
CA LYS A 109 -16.66 6.78 -16.70
C LYS A 109 -15.26 6.25 -16.41
N ALA A 110 -14.25 7.11 -16.40
CA ALA A 110 -12.87 6.71 -16.11
C ALA A 110 -12.71 6.15 -14.69
N LEU A 111 -13.36 6.78 -13.70
CA LEU A 111 -13.36 6.28 -12.32
C LEU A 111 -14.01 4.89 -12.23
N ARG A 112 -15.15 4.71 -12.89
CA ARG A 112 -15.86 3.42 -12.91
C ARG A 112 -15.05 2.33 -13.61
N ASP A 113 -14.63 2.58 -14.84
CA ASP A 113 -13.97 1.58 -15.69
C ASP A 113 -12.53 1.28 -15.21
N GLY A 114 -11.90 2.23 -14.51
CA GLY A 114 -10.56 2.08 -13.94
C GLY A 114 -10.52 1.49 -12.52
N ASP A 115 -11.68 1.28 -11.89
CA ASP A 115 -11.77 0.73 -10.54
C ASP A 115 -11.86 -0.80 -10.58
N ARG A 116 -10.79 -1.47 -10.15
CA ARG A 116 -10.75 -2.94 -10.01
C ARG A 116 -11.82 -3.47 -9.06
N PHE A 117 -12.25 -2.67 -8.10
CA PHE A 117 -13.26 -3.02 -7.10
C PHE A 117 -14.63 -2.42 -7.40
N TRP A 118 -14.86 -1.96 -8.63
CA TRP A 118 -16.20 -1.54 -9.05
C TRP A 118 -17.22 -2.64 -8.74
N TRP A 119 -18.31 -2.28 -8.07
CA TRP A 119 -19.22 -3.26 -7.49
C TRP A 119 -19.91 -4.18 -8.53
N GLU A 120 -20.07 -3.73 -9.77
CA GLU A 120 -20.62 -4.57 -10.86
C GLU A 120 -19.56 -5.47 -11.51
N ALA A 121 -18.27 -5.29 -11.21
CA ALA A 121 -17.20 -6.08 -11.80
C ALA A 121 -17.31 -7.57 -11.43
N ASP A 122 -16.75 -8.42 -12.29
CA ASP A 122 -16.78 -9.87 -12.09
C ASP A 122 -15.89 -10.28 -10.92
N GLY A 123 -16.40 -11.17 -10.07
CA GLY A 123 -15.68 -11.68 -8.90
C GLY A 123 -15.67 -10.76 -7.68
N ILE A 124 -16.20 -9.53 -7.77
CA ILE A 124 -16.31 -8.63 -6.61
C ILE A 124 -17.52 -9.00 -5.73
N PHE A 125 -18.69 -9.10 -6.34
CA PHE A 125 -19.91 -9.59 -5.70
C PHE A 125 -20.51 -10.74 -6.50
N SER A 126 -21.14 -11.69 -5.81
CA SER A 126 -21.94 -12.73 -6.45
C SER A 126 -23.22 -12.14 -7.05
N GLN A 127 -23.87 -12.85 -7.98
CA GLN A 127 -25.12 -12.35 -8.56
C GLN A 127 -26.21 -12.07 -7.50
N PRO A 128 -26.45 -12.96 -6.51
CA PRO A 128 -27.38 -12.66 -5.42
C PRO A 128 -27.02 -11.39 -4.64
N GLN A 129 -25.74 -11.14 -4.41
CA GLN A 129 -25.27 -9.94 -3.73
C GLN A 129 -25.53 -8.68 -4.57
N LYS A 130 -25.28 -8.73 -5.89
CA LYS A 130 -25.59 -7.63 -6.81
C LYS A 130 -27.09 -7.31 -6.84
N ASP A 131 -27.94 -8.34 -6.85
CA ASP A 131 -29.40 -8.19 -6.81
C ASP A 131 -29.88 -7.50 -5.52
N GLU A 132 -29.21 -7.78 -4.39
CA GLU A 132 -29.49 -7.08 -3.12
C GLU A 132 -28.95 -5.64 -3.12
N LEU A 133 -27.74 -5.39 -3.63
CA LEU A 133 -27.17 -4.03 -3.71
C LEU A 133 -28.03 -3.09 -4.57
N LEU A 134 -28.64 -3.59 -5.64
CA LEU A 134 -29.55 -2.81 -6.50
C LEU A 134 -30.80 -2.27 -5.78
N LYS A 135 -31.16 -2.83 -4.62
CA LYS A 135 -32.28 -2.34 -3.81
C LYS A 135 -31.89 -1.15 -2.93
N GLY A 136 -30.59 -0.89 -2.76
CA GLY A 136 -30.09 0.20 -1.93
C GLY A 136 -30.55 1.57 -2.40
N SER A 137 -30.93 2.43 -1.47
CA SER A 137 -31.30 3.82 -1.74
C SER A 137 -30.87 4.74 -0.59
N LEU A 138 -30.62 6.02 -0.88
CA LEU A 138 -30.33 7.01 0.18
C LEU A 138 -31.51 7.17 1.14
N SER A 139 -32.75 7.03 0.64
CA SER A 139 -33.95 7.00 1.49
C SER A 139 -33.92 5.85 2.50
N ARG A 140 -33.49 4.64 2.08
CA ARG A 140 -33.30 3.50 2.99
C ARG A 140 -32.22 3.78 4.04
N ILE A 141 -31.09 4.35 3.62
CA ILE A 141 -30.00 4.73 4.53
C ILE A 141 -30.50 5.70 5.62
N ILE A 142 -31.31 6.70 5.26
CA ILE A 142 -31.90 7.63 6.22
C ILE A 142 -32.83 6.89 7.19
N CYS A 143 -33.70 6.02 6.70
CA CYS A 143 -34.64 5.25 7.52
C CYS A 143 -33.93 4.30 8.51
N ASP A 144 -32.81 3.68 8.12
CA ASP A 144 -32.07 2.76 9.00
C ASP A 144 -31.23 3.46 10.07
N ASN A 145 -30.86 4.72 9.85
CA ASN A 145 -29.86 5.44 10.66
C ASN A 145 -30.39 6.73 11.28
N SER A 146 -31.71 6.92 11.35
CA SER A 146 -32.33 8.07 11.99
C SER A 146 -33.72 7.73 12.54
N ASP A 147 -34.30 8.65 13.33
CA ASP A 147 -35.67 8.53 13.83
C ASP A 147 -36.74 8.99 12.80
N ILE A 148 -36.34 9.31 11.57
CA ILE A 148 -37.25 9.73 10.49
C ILE A 148 -38.05 8.50 10.01
N ARG A 149 -39.38 8.65 9.92
CA ARG A 149 -40.30 7.55 9.56
C ARG A 149 -40.90 7.65 8.16
N GLU A 150 -40.83 8.82 7.54
CA GLU A 150 -41.39 9.08 6.22
C GLU A 150 -40.34 9.76 5.36
N VAL A 151 -40.15 9.23 4.15
CA VAL A 151 -39.11 9.68 3.21
C VAL A 151 -39.66 9.73 1.79
N PRO A 152 -39.11 10.55 0.91
CA PRO A 152 -39.41 10.46 -0.51
C PRO A 152 -38.87 9.13 -1.10
N PRO A 153 -39.53 8.51 -2.08
CA PRO A 153 -39.03 7.30 -2.75
C PRO A 153 -37.67 7.49 -3.42
N ASP A 154 -37.43 8.66 -4.03
CA ASP A 154 -36.15 9.08 -4.60
C ASP A 154 -35.75 10.41 -3.95
N SER A 155 -34.75 10.36 -3.07
CA SER A 155 -34.27 11.51 -2.30
C SER A 155 -33.65 12.64 -3.14
N PHE A 156 -33.34 12.39 -4.41
CA PHE A 156 -32.79 13.41 -5.32
C PHE A 156 -33.88 14.17 -6.09
N ARG A 157 -35.13 13.70 -6.05
CA ARG A 157 -36.26 14.39 -6.66
C ARG A 157 -37.02 15.17 -5.60
N PHE A 158 -37.43 16.38 -5.98
CA PHE A 158 -38.28 17.19 -5.12
C PHE A 158 -39.65 16.51 -4.98
N GLY A 159 -40.05 16.22 -3.75
CA GLY A 159 -41.38 15.77 -3.37
C GLY A 159 -41.98 16.71 -2.34
N LYS A 160 -43.29 16.92 -2.41
CA LYS A 160 -44.06 17.73 -1.48
C LYS A 160 -44.63 16.85 -0.36
N TYR A 161 -44.26 17.16 0.87
CA TYR A 161 -44.85 16.53 2.04
C TYR A 161 -46.31 17.01 2.25
N PRO A 162 -47.26 16.12 2.63
CA PRO A 162 -47.06 14.69 2.85
C PRO A 162 -47.24 13.82 1.60
N ASP A 163 -47.84 14.37 0.53
CA ASP A 163 -48.37 13.60 -0.61
C ASP A 163 -47.31 12.73 -1.32
N ASP A 164 -46.07 13.19 -1.41
CA ASP A 164 -44.98 12.51 -2.11
C ASP A 164 -44.07 11.67 -1.19
N TYR A 165 -44.46 11.50 0.08
CA TYR A 165 -43.67 10.78 1.09
C TYR A 165 -44.29 9.42 1.38
N ILE A 166 -43.44 8.42 1.63
CA ILE A 166 -43.84 7.06 1.99
C ILE A 166 -43.26 6.68 3.35
N SER A 167 -43.97 5.82 4.09
CA SER A 167 -43.41 5.21 5.32
C SER A 167 -42.15 4.42 4.99
N CYS A 168 -41.16 4.51 5.87
CA CYS A 168 -39.93 3.73 5.84
C CYS A 168 -40.16 2.21 5.76
N ASP A 169 -41.32 1.71 6.20
CA ASP A 169 -41.69 0.29 6.10
C ASP A 169 -41.91 -0.16 4.64
N HIS A 170 -42.21 0.78 3.73
CA HIS A 170 -42.41 0.50 2.31
C HIS A 170 -41.14 0.74 1.47
N VAL A 171 -40.04 1.17 2.08
CA VAL A 171 -38.76 1.36 1.39
C VAL A 171 -38.00 0.03 1.37
N PRO A 172 -37.61 -0.48 0.19
CA PRO A 172 -36.87 -1.74 0.08
C PRO A 172 -35.62 -1.81 0.96
N THR A 173 -35.41 -2.96 1.60
CA THR A 173 -34.24 -3.25 2.42
C THR A 173 -33.28 -4.18 1.68
N ILE A 174 -31.98 -4.05 2.00
CA ILE A 174 -30.95 -4.99 1.53
C ILE A 174 -30.99 -6.22 2.43
N ASN A 175 -31.11 -7.41 1.85
CA ASN A 175 -31.00 -8.66 2.60
C ASN A 175 -29.54 -9.14 2.68
N LEU A 176 -28.93 -9.00 3.86
CA LEU A 176 -27.55 -9.41 4.10
C LEU A 176 -27.35 -10.93 4.19
N ASP A 177 -28.42 -11.74 4.12
CA ASP A 177 -28.29 -13.20 4.00
C ASP A 177 -27.54 -13.61 2.73
N ALA A 178 -27.51 -12.78 1.68
CA ALA A 178 -26.70 -13.03 0.49
C ALA A 178 -25.17 -13.00 0.75
N TRP A 179 -24.73 -12.53 1.93
CA TRP A 179 -23.35 -12.59 2.40
C TRP A 179 -23.13 -13.67 3.45
N ARG A 180 -24.16 -14.48 3.76
CA ARG A 180 -24.02 -15.59 4.69
C ARG A 180 -23.06 -16.62 4.11
N GLU A 181 -21.92 -16.77 4.74
CA GLU A 181 -21.01 -17.87 4.47
C GLU A 181 -21.56 -19.14 5.10
N GLU A 182 -21.76 -20.18 4.29
CA GLU A 182 -22.02 -21.52 4.83
C GLU A 182 -20.75 -22.00 5.53
N LYS A 183 -20.89 -22.49 6.77
CA LYS A 183 -19.86 -23.38 7.33
C LYS A 183 -19.79 -24.59 6.42
N SER A 184 -18.68 -24.74 5.70
CA SER A 184 -18.47 -25.80 4.72
C SER A 184 -18.61 -27.20 5.34
N GLN A 185 -19.84 -27.72 5.40
CA GLN A 185 -20.06 -29.15 5.63
C GLN A 185 -19.93 -29.86 4.28
N GLY A 186 -18.80 -30.56 4.08
CA GLY A 186 -18.71 -31.65 3.11
C GLY A 186 -17.90 -31.42 1.82
N LYS A 187 -17.29 -30.25 1.60
CA LYS A 187 -16.28 -30.07 0.53
C LYS A 187 -14.84 -30.14 1.07
N GLY A 188 -14.62 -29.54 2.24
CA GLY A 188 -13.36 -29.70 2.99
C GLY A 188 -13.10 -31.14 3.40
N GLU A 189 -14.12 -31.92 3.77
CA GLU A 189 -13.94 -33.29 4.28
C GLU A 189 -13.37 -34.27 3.25
N ARG A 190 -13.68 -34.11 1.95
CA ARG A 190 -13.13 -35.00 0.90
C ARG A 190 -11.68 -34.65 0.53
N GLU A 191 -11.34 -33.37 0.49
CA GLU A 191 -9.97 -32.92 0.25
C GLU A 191 -9.07 -33.16 1.48
N ILE A 192 -9.61 -32.99 2.69
CA ILE A 192 -8.95 -33.34 3.95
C ILE A 192 -8.77 -34.86 4.05
N SER A 193 -9.74 -35.70 3.66
CA SER A 193 -9.56 -37.16 3.68
C SER A 193 -8.43 -37.60 2.74
N ALA A 194 -8.38 -37.08 1.51
CA ALA A 194 -7.31 -37.42 0.57
C ALA A 194 -5.93 -36.90 1.04
N ALA A 195 -5.90 -35.71 1.66
CA ALA A 195 -4.72 -35.14 2.29
C ALA A 195 -4.25 -35.96 3.50
N VAL A 196 -5.17 -36.38 4.36
CA VAL A 196 -4.91 -37.21 5.54
C VAL A 196 -4.44 -38.60 5.13
N ASP A 197 -4.99 -39.19 4.08
CA ASP A 197 -4.53 -40.48 3.53
C ASP A 197 -3.12 -40.36 2.93
N THR A 198 -2.80 -39.23 2.29
CA THR A 198 -1.44 -38.92 1.79
C THR A 198 -0.45 -38.76 2.95
N LEU A 199 -0.82 -37.97 3.97
CA LEU A 199 0.00 -37.74 5.16
C LEU A 199 0.18 -39.02 5.98
N ALA A 200 -0.87 -39.84 6.10
CA ALA A 200 -0.81 -41.14 6.74
C ALA A 200 0.14 -42.08 5.99
N GLY A 201 0.11 -42.12 4.66
CA GLY A 201 1.04 -42.92 3.85
C GLY A 201 2.51 -42.52 4.02
N GLU A 202 2.79 -41.22 4.08
CA GLU A 202 4.15 -40.69 4.29
C GLU A 202 4.65 -40.91 5.72
N LEU A 203 3.79 -40.71 6.73
CA LEU A 203 4.12 -40.96 8.15
C LEU A 203 4.23 -42.46 8.47
N PHE A 204 3.47 -43.34 7.81
CA PHE A 204 3.57 -44.79 8.01
C PHE A 204 4.90 -45.36 7.50
N CYS A 205 5.55 -44.71 6.51
CA CYS A 205 6.88 -45.08 6.04
C CYS A 205 8.02 -44.70 7.01
N MET A 206 7.78 -43.80 7.97
CA MET A 206 8.81 -43.37 8.93
C MET A 206 9.01 -44.33 10.11
N LYS A 207 8.08 -45.27 10.34
CA LYS A 207 8.13 -46.20 11.47
C LYS A 207 9.24 -47.27 11.37
N GLY A 208 10.11 -47.19 10.37
CA GLY A 208 11.20 -48.14 10.13
C GLY A 208 12.62 -47.59 10.16
N LYS A 209 12.84 -46.28 10.41
CA LYS A 209 14.18 -45.67 10.49
C LYS A 209 14.35 -44.91 11.80
N ASP A 210 14.69 -45.65 12.83
CA ASP A 210 15.30 -45.11 14.04
C ASP A 210 16.75 -44.77 13.69
N ASP A 211 17.08 -43.47 13.57
CA ASP A 211 18.41 -42.89 13.83
C ASP A 211 18.59 -41.41 13.40
N ASN A 212 17.58 -40.71 12.86
CA ASN A 212 17.76 -39.26 12.59
C ASN A 212 16.48 -38.43 12.78
N LEU A 213 16.21 -38.06 14.04
CA LEU A 213 15.05 -37.24 14.43
C LEU A 213 14.98 -35.91 13.66
N ASP A 214 16.12 -35.27 13.41
CA ASP A 214 16.21 -33.98 12.71
C ASP A 214 15.81 -34.08 11.24
N GLU A 215 16.15 -35.19 10.59
CA GLU A 215 15.83 -35.44 9.18
C GLU A 215 14.35 -35.78 9.01
N ASN A 216 13.81 -36.60 9.92
CA ASN A 216 12.38 -36.88 10.00
C ASN A 216 11.57 -35.59 10.24
N LEU A 217 12.04 -34.69 11.12
CA LEU A 217 11.36 -33.43 11.40
C LEU A 217 11.36 -32.48 10.20
N LYS A 218 12.46 -32.46 9.43
CA LYS A 218 12.54 -31.70 8.17
C LYS A 218 11.58 -32.24 7.11
N GLU A 219 11.51 -33.55 6.94
CA GLU A 219 10.59 -34.17 5.97
C GLU A 219 9.13 -33.93 6.35
N ILE A 220 8.79 -33.97 7.63
CA ILE A 220 7.44 -33.62 8.12
C ILE A 220 7.09 -32.16 7.78
N VAL A 221 8.01 -31.22 8.02
CA VAL A 221 7.77 -29.80 7.70
C VAL A 221 7.62 -29.59 6.20
N GLN A 222 8.45 -30.20 5.37
CA GLN A 222 8.34 -30.12 3.91
C GLN A 222 7.05 -30.74 3.36
N SER A 223 6.64 -31.88 3.90
CA SER A 223 5.40 -32.56 3.51
C SER A 223 4.18 -31.73 3.90
N THR A 224 4.21 -31.12 5.09
CA THR A 224 3.18 -30.17 5.54
C THR A 224 3.13 -28.93 4.65
N LEU A 225 4.26 -28.41 4.18
CA LEU A 225 4.33 -27.28 3.25
C LEU A 225 3.72 -27.60 1.88
N ARG A 226 4.04 -28.79 1.33
CA ARG A 226 3.45 -29.24 0.06
C ARG A 226 1.94 -29.36 0.18
N LEU A 227 1.45 -29.87 1.31
CA LEU A 227 0.03 -29.95 1.59
C LEU A 227 -0.60 -28.56 1.69
N PHE A 228 0.02 -27.64 2.43
CA PHE A 228 -0.44 -26.26 2.54
C PHE A 228 -0.60 -25.62 1.16
N PHE A 229 0.42 -25.67 0.30
CA PHE A 229 0.34 -25.10 -1.05
C PHE A 229 -0.64 -25.83 -1.99
N ALA A 230 -0.87 -27.12 -1.79
CA ALA A 230 -1.89 -27.86 -2.53
C ALA A 230 -3.31 -27.40 -2.15
N LEU A 231 -3.55 -27.13 -0.86
CA LEU A 231 -4.82 -26.66 -0.33
C LEU A 231 -5.03 -25.14 -0.54
N SER A 232 -3.97 -24.34 -0.55
CA SER A 232 -4.04 -22.87 -0.56
C SER A 232 -4.17 -22.24 -1.95
N LYS A 233 -4.41 -23.04 -3.02
CA LYS A 233 -4.36 -22.57 -4.42
C LYS A 233 -5.30 -21.41 -4.79
N ASN A 234 -6.23 -21.01 -3.91
CA ASN A 234 -7.22 -19.97 -4.17
C ASN A 234 -7.34 -18.87 -3.10
N GLU A 235 -6.45 -18.78 -2.10
CA GLU A 235 -6.56 -17.75 -1.04
C GLU A 235 -5.30 -16.88 -0.96
N SER A 236 -5.38 -15.66 -1.49
CA SER A 236 -4.25 -14.71 -1.57
C SER A 236 -4.00 -13.90 -0.30
N GLY A 237 -4.23 -14.48 0.89
CA GLY A 237 -4.30 -13.73 2.15
C GLY A 237 -3.43 -14.24 3.31
N PHE A 238 -2.74 -15.37 3.17
CA PHE A 238 -2.07 -16.01 4.30
C PHE A 238 -0.55 -15.88 4.24
N ASN A 239 0.06 -15.42 5.34
CA ASN A 239 1.52 -15.45 5.52
C ASN A 239 1.94 -16.85 6.01
N VAL A 240 2.67 -17.58 5.16
CA VAL A 240 3.15 -18.94 5.45
C VAL A 240 4.04 -18.96 6.70
N LEU A 241 4.82 -17.91 6.96
CA LEU A 241 5.72 -17.86 8.13
C LEU A 241 4.95 -17.76 9.45
N ASP A 242 3.80 -17.09 9.44
CA ASP A 242 2.94 -16.91 10.61
C ASP A 242 2.18 -18.21 10.92
N ILE A 243 1.66 -18.90 9.89
CA ILE A 243 0.98 -20.20 10.06
C ILE A 243 1.92 -21.25 10.65
N PHE A 244 3.16 -21.29 10.17
CA PHE A 244 4.17 -22.21 10.69
C PHE A 244 4.81 -21.74 12.00
N GLY A 245 4.39 -20.58 12.53
CA GLY A 245 4.80 -20.03 13.82
C GLY A 245 6.31 -19.86 13.93
N VAL A 246 6.98 -19.48 12.83
CA VAL A 246 8.45 -19.51 12.76
C VAL A 246 9.06 -18.60 13.83
N LEU A 247 8.60 -17.36 13.90
CA LEU A 247 9.10 -16.38 14.88
C LEU A 247 8.62 -16.68 16.30
N ASP A 248 7.40 -17.20 16.48
CA ASP A 248 6.87 -17.55 17.79
C ASP A 248 7.63 -18.74 18.41
N SER A 249 7.99 -19.74 17.60
CA SER A 249 8.83 -20.86 18.04
C SER A 249 10.24 -20.43 18.47
N LEU A 250 10.79 -19.39 17.82
CA LEU A 250 12.06 -18.79 18.21
C LEU A 250 11.95 -18.08 19.57
N ARG A 251 10.87 -17.33 19.77
CA ARG A 251 10.59 -16.57 21.01
C ARG A 251 10.29 -17.46 22.20
N LEU A 252 9.62 -18.59 21.99
CA LEU A 252 9.32 -19.58 23.03
C LEU A 252 10.55 -20.41 23.43
N GLY A 253 11.57 -20.47 22.58
CA GLY A 253 12.82 -21.17 22.84
C GLY A 253 13.88 -20.29 23.51
N ASN A 254 15.16 -20.62 23.26
CA ASN A 254 16.28 -19.85 23.81
C ASN A 254 17.14 -19.24 22.67
N PRO A 255 16.85 -18.00 22.23
CA PRO A 255 17.59 -17.35 21.15
C PRO A 255 19.06 -17.03 21.50
N SER A 256 19.49 -17.24 22.74
CA SER A 256 20.89 -17.08 23.15
C SER A 256 21.69 -18.39 23.12
N ASP A 257 21.08 -19.56 22.92
CA ASP A 257 21.77 -20.86 22.81
C ASP A 257 22.08 -21.19 21.33
N PRO A 258 23.36 -21.24 20.93
CA PRO A 258 23.77 -21.53 19.55
C PRO A 258 23.28 -22.89 19.03
N ARG A 259 23.18 -23.90 19.90
CA ARG A 259 22.73 -25.25 19.50
C ARG A 259 21.25 -25.25 19.19
N PHE A 260 20.46 -24.54 20.00
CA PHE A 260 19.04 -24.34 19.74
C PHE A 260 18.84 -23.61 18.41
N ILE A 261 19.59 -22.54 18.18
CA ILE A 261 19.48 -21.73 16.97
C ILE A 261 19.88 -22.51 15.71
N ARG A 262 20.95 -23.30 15.75
CA ARG A 262 21.34 -24.18 14.66
C ARG A 262 20.24 -25.18 14.31
N LEU A 263 19.65 -25.83 15.33
CA LEU A 263 18.57 -26.79 15.14
C LEU A 263 17.28 -26.12 14.63
N TRP A 264 16.90 -25.01 15.26
CA TRP A 264 15.74 -24.21 14.86
C TRP A 264 15.86 -23.71 13.42
N PHE A 265 17.03 -23.20 13.04
CA PHE A 265 17.26 -22.74 11.67
C PHE A 265 17.11 -23.89 10.67
N SER A 266 17.77 -25.01 10.96
CA SER A 266 17.76 -26.22 10.13
C SER A 266 16.36 -26.81 9.92
N VAL A 267 15.50 -26.79 10.95
CA VAL A 267 14.18 -27.42 10.94
C VAL A 267 13.06 -26.46 10.52
N LYS A 268 13.08 -25.22 10.99
CA LYS A 268 11.96 -24.28 10.86
C LYS A 268 12.21 -23.18 9.83
N MET A 269 13.39 -22.57 9.84
CA MET A 269 13.67 -21.42 9.00
C MET A 269 14.13 -21.81 7.59
N ALA A 270 15.07 -22.74 7.49
CA ALA A 270 15.72 -23.11 6.24
C ALA A 270 14.73 -23.63 5.16
N PRO A 271 13.71 -24.46 5.47
CA PRO A 271 12.72 -24.87 4.47
C PRO A 271 11.83 -23.73 3.97
N LEU A 272 11.73 -22.64 4.73
CA LEU A 272 10.84 -21.51 4.48
C LEU A 272 11.56 -20.27 3.92
N LEU A 273 12.89 -20.33 3.77
CA LEU A 273 13.70 -19.22 3.25
C LEU A 273 13.18 -18.60 1.94
N PRO A 274 12.67 -19.35 0.94
CA PRO A 274 12.12 -18.77 -0.29
C PRO A 274 10.85 -17.92 -0.08
N HIS A 275 10.21 -18.02 1.08
CA HIS A 275 8.97 -17.30 1.42
C HIS A 275 9.21 -16.15 2.42
N VAL A 276 10.47 -15.87 2.75
CA VAL A 276 10.84 -14.83 3.71
C VAL A 276 10.73 -13.45 3.08
N ASP A 277 10.07 -12.52 3.78
CA ASP A 277 9.89 -11.13 3.36
C ASP A 277 10.67 -10.13 4.23
N GLN A 278 10.65 -8.86 3.82
CA GLN A 278 11.32 -7.76 4.52
C GLN A 278 10.79 -7.56 5.96
N SER A 279 9.48 -7.74 6.17
CA SER A 279 8.84 -7.55 7.47
C SER A 279 9.37 -8.56 8.48
N PHE A 280 9.41 -9.84 8.08
CA PHE A 280 9.94 -10.91 8.89
C PHE A 280 11.42 -10.70 9.24
N LEU A 281 12.26 -10.34 8.26
CA LEU A 281 13.71 -10.12 8.48
C LEU A 281 13.98 -8.97 9.45
N THR A 282 13.18 -7.90 9.37
CA THR A 282 13.25 -6.76 10.29
C THR A 282 12.84 -7.18 11.70
N GLN A 283 11.82 -8.03 11.85
CA GLN A 283 11.41 -8.55 13.15
C GLN A 283 12.44 -9.54 13.73
N LEU A 284 13.11 -10.33 12.87
CA LEU A 284 14.17 -11.24 13.28
C LEU A 284 15.40 -10.46 13.79
N SER A 285 15.76 -9.35 13.13
CA SER A 285 16.87 -8.47 13.58
C SER A 285 16.58 -7.77 14.91
N SER A 286 15.31 -7.72 15.30
CA SER A 286 14.91 -7.20 16.61
C SER A 286 15.07 -8.21 17.77
N GLN A 287 15.41 -9.48 17.50
CA GLN A 287 15.58 -10.49 18.55
C GLN A 287 16.93 -10.34 19.27
N ASN A 288 16.99 -10.75 20.55
CA ASN A 288 18.20 -10.66 21.36
C ASN A 288 19.04 -11.95 21.27
N PHE A 289 19.84 -12.06 20.21
CA PHE A 289 20.78 -13.18 20.04
C PHE A 289 22.08 -12.97 20.83
N SER A 290 22.70 -14.07 21.27
CA SER A 290 24.12 -14.06 21.65
C SER A 290 24.99 -13.96 20.40
N CYS A 291 26.26 -13.55 20.55
CA CYS A 291 27.18 -13.41 19.40
C CYS A 291 27.33 -14.75 18.65
N SER A 292 27.51 -15.85 19.40
CA SER A 292 27.59 -17.20 18.85
C SER A 292 26.28 -17.63 18.19
N SER A 293 25.13 -17.30 18.77
CA SER A 293 23.82 -17.60 18.14
C SER A 293 23.59 -16.83 16.84
N PHE A 294 24.02 -15.56 16.80
CA PHE A 294 23.92 -14.76 15.58
C PHE A 294 24.84 -15.30 14.47
N GLN A 295 26.05 -15.73 14.82
CA GLN A 295 26.97 -16.38 13.89
C GLN A 295 26.36 -17.66 13.28
N GLU A 296 25.74 -18.52 14.09
CA GLU A 296 25.04 -19.71 13.61
C GLU A 296 23.93 -19.40 12.58
N LEU A 297 23.19 -18.30 12.75
CA LEU A 297 22.17 -17.88 11.80
C LEU A 297 22.76 -17.38 10.48
N VAL A 298 23.81 -16.55 10.56
CA VAL A 298 24.48 -16.00 9.37
C VAL A 298 25.16 -17.10 8.57
N ASP A 299 25.82 -18.05 9.26
CA ASP A 299 26.46 -19.21 8.63
C ASP A 299 25.42 -20.09 7.93
N GLY A 300 24.31 -20.42 8.61
CA GLY A 300 23.24 -21.22 8.02
C GLY A 300 22.55 -20.53 6.82
N MET A 301 22.34 -19.21 6.89
CA MET A 301 21.77 -18.45 5.76
C MET A 301 22.75 -18.39 4.58
N SER A 302 24.04 -18.23 4.84
CA SER A 302 25.08 -18.19 3.81
C SER A 302 25.19 -19.52 3.08
N GLU A 303 25.19 -20.65 3.80
CA GLU A 303 25.17 -21.99 3.22
C GLU A 303 23.94 -22.23 2.31
N LYS A 304 22.78 -21.71 2.69
CA LYS A 304 21.54 -21.82 1.91
C LYS A 304 21.49 -20.90 0.69
N LEU A 305 22.16 -19.74 0.75
CA LEU A 305 22.32 -18.82 -0.39
C LEU A 305 23.20 -19.43 -1.50
N GLU A 306 24.20 -20.24 -1.12
CA GLU A 306 25.06 -20.93 -2.09
C GLU A 306 24.35 -22.12 -2.77
N THR A 307 23.40 -22.76 -2.09
CA THR A 307 22.79 -24.03 -2.52
C THR A 307 21.38 -23.91 -3.13
N SER A 308 20.67 -22.78 -2.93
CA SER A 308 19.26 -22.61 -3.33
C SER A 308 19.04 -21.48 -4.35
N LYS A 309 18.29 -21.74 -5.43
CA LYS A 309 17.85 -20.71 -6.38
C LYS A 309 16.57 -20.04 -5.87
N GLY A 310 16.59 -18.71 -5.70
CA GLY A 310 15.41 -17.91 -5.34
C GLY A 310 15.46 -17.21 -3.99
N VAL A 311 16.57 -17.28 -3.26
CA VAL A 311 16.77 -16.53 -2.01
C VAL A 311 17.49 -15.21 -2.33
N GLU A 312 16.88 -14.06 -2.00
CA GLU A 312 17.48 -12.75 -2.25
C GLU A 312 18.48 -12.39 -1.13
N GLY A 313 19.76 -12.73 -1.33
CA GLY A 313 20.83 -12.41 -0.35
C GLY A 313 20.93 -10.92 0.02
N ARG A 314 20.53 -10.03 -0.91
CA ARG A 314 20.44 -8.59 -0.66
C ARG A 314 19.42 -8.23 0.43
N LEU A 315 18.24 -8.86 0.45
CA LEU A 315 17.22 -8.62 1.46
C LEU A 315 17.68 -9.08 2.85
N ILE A 316 18.32 -10.26 2.92
CA ILE A 316 18.86 -10.80 4.17
C ILE A 316 19.96 -9.89 4.73
N TYR A 317 20.89 -9.43 3.86
CA TYR A 317 21.96 -8.53 4.28
C TYR A 317 21.41 -7.20 4.82
N THR A 318 20.55 -6.52 4.05
CA THR A 318 20.06 -5.18 4.40
C THR A 318 19.10 -5.19 5.59
N HIS A 319 18.13 -6.10 5.63
CA HIS A 319 17.05 -6.05 6.61
C HIS A 319 17.27 -6.92 7.85
N PHE A 320 18.23 -7.84 7.82
CA PHE A 320 18.59 -8.66 8.97
C PHE A 320 20.00 -8.35 9.50
N ILE A 321 21.05 -8.62 8.72
CA ILE A 321 22.45 -8.53 9.20
C ILE A 321 22.82 -7.09 9.56
N GLN A 322 22.69 -6.16 8.60
CA GLN A 322 23.02 -4.75 8.80
C GLN A 322 22.15 -4.13 9.90
N ALA A 323 20.84 -4.41 9.89
CA ALA A 323 19.89 -3.91 10.87
C ALA A 323 20.23 -4.39 12.31
N TYR A 324 20.61 -5.66 12.48
CA TYR A 324 20.99 -6.23 13.78
C TYR A 324 22.28 -5.57 14.31
N LEU A 325 23.29 -5.41 13.46
CA LEU A 325 24.58 -4.83 13.84
C LEU A 325 24.49 -3.33 14.17
N THR A 326 23.63 -2.60 13.46
CA THR A 326 23.44 -1.15 13.68
C THR A 326 22.75 -0.84 15.02
N ARG A 327 22.04 -1.82 15.59
CA ARG A 327 21.30 -1.67 16.87
C ARG A 327 22.19 -1.80 18.11
N LYS A 328 23.37 -2.42 18.01
CA LYS A 328 24.33 -2.56 19.12
C LYS A 328 25.31 -1.38 19.07
N ASN A 329 25.49 -0.67 20.19
CA ASN A 329 26.30 0.56 20.29
C ASN A 329 27.70 0.41 19.65
N LEU A 330 27.97 1.21 18.59
CA LEU A 330 29.21 1.21 17.80
C LEU A 330 30.57 1.29 18.55
N PRO A 331 30.69 1.89 19.75
CA PRO A 331 32.00 2.02 20.41
C PRO A 331 32.65 0.69 20.86
N GLU A 332 31.85 -0.32 21.26
CA GLU A 332 32.37 -1.66 21.62
C GLU A 332 32.80 -2.47 20.39
N VAL A 333 32.20 -2.17 19.24
CA VAL A 333 32.45 -2.87 17.98
C VAL A 333 33.87 -2.57 17.47
N VAL A 334 34.33 -1.32 17.60
CA VAL A 334 35.67 -0.90 17.13
C VAL A 334 36.80 -1.69 17.77
N GLU A 335 36.68 -2.04 19.05
CA GLU A 335 37.70 -2.84 19.76
C GLU A 335 37.78 -4.28 19.25
N GLN A 336 36.73 -4.78 18.60
CA GLN A 336 36.59 -6.16 18.12
C GLN A 336 36.86 -6.33 16.62
N LEU A 337 37.02 -5.23 15.88
CA LEU A 337 37.33 -5.28 14.44
C LEU A 337 38.81 -5.62 14.20
N SER A 338 39.07 -6.42 13.17
CA SER A 338 40.43 -6.65 12.68
C SER A 338 41.05 -5.38 12.08
N SER A 339 42.38 -5.31 12.00
CA SER A 339 43.09 -4.17 11.40
C SER A 339 42.63 -3.88 9.96
N LYS A 340 42.29 -4.92 9.18
CA LYS A 340 41.74 -4.76 7.82
C LYS A 340 40.33 -4.15 7.83
N GLN A 341 39.44 -4.66 8.68
CA GLN A 341 38.06 -4.15 8.77
C GLN A 341 38.02 -2.72 9.31
N LYS A 342 38.97 -2.34 10.18
CA LYS A 342 39.15 -0.95 10.62
C LYS A 342 39.54 -0.03 9.46
N ALA A 343 40.38 -0.50 8.54
CA ALA A 343 40.75 0.26 7.33
C ALA A 343 39.56 0.40 6.36
N GLU A 344 38.77 -0.66 6.18
CA GLU A 344 37.54 -0.64 5.37
C GLU A 344 36.52 0.35 5.94
N LEU A 345 36.32 0.34 7.27
CA LEU A 345 35.39 1.25 7.96
C LEU A 345 35.78 2.74 7.81
N LEU A 346 37.08 3.05 7.78
CA LEU A 346 37.56 4.42 7.61
C LEU A 346 37.52 4.90 6.15
N LEU A 347 37.53 3.99 5.17
CA LEU A 347 37.59 4.34 3.74
C LEU A 347 36.25 4.21 3.01
N ASP A 348 35.21 3.74 3.71
CA ASP A 348 33.85 3.66 3.16
C ASP A 348 33.22 5.06 3.05
N GLU A 349 33.12 5.59 1.82
CA GLU A 349 32.52 6.90 1.52
C GLU A 349 31.05 7.01 1.94
N SER A 350 30.32 5.89 2.04
CA SER A 350 28.91 5.88 2.41
C SER A 350 28.68 5.99 3.93
N SER A 351 29.74 5.81 4.72
CA SER A 351 29.65 5.66 6.17
C SER A 351 29.71 6.99 6.93
N SER A 352 30.14 8.10 6.30
CA SER A 352 30.44 9.40 6.95
C SER A 352 31.37 9.31 8.18
N VAL A 353 32.07 8.18 8.33
CA VAL A 353 32.91 7.87 9.51
C VAL A 353 34.08 8.82 9.64
N LEU A 354 34.68 9.27 8.53
CA LEU A 354 35.79 10.23 8.52
C LEU A 354 35.41 11.61 9.07
N GLU A 355 34.13 11.98 8.99
CA GLU A 355 33.62 13.24 9.54
C GLU A 355 33.39 13.16 11.06
N ASN A 356 33.35 11.94 11.61
CA ASN A 356 33.18 11.69 13.03
C ASN A 356 34.54 11.63 13.75
N LYS A 357 35.03 12.81 14.17
CA LYS A 357 36.31 12.99 14.86
C LYS A 357 36.52 12.03 16.04
N THR A 358 35.47 11.74 16.81
CA THR A 358 35.56 10.87 18.00
C THR A 358 35.81 9.42 17.60
N LEU A 359 35.13 8.94 16.56
CA LEU A 359 35.27 7.58 16.05
C LEU A 359 36.64 7.35 15.40
N VAL A 360 37.07 8.29 14.56
CA VAL A 360 38.40 8.28 13.94
C VAL A 360 39.50 8.26 15.00
N THR A 361 39.39 9.10 16.04
CA THR A 361 40.37 9.15 17.14
C THR A 361 40.43 7.83 17.90
N LYS A 362 39.29 7.16 18.11
CA LYS A 362 39.22 5.87 18.82
C LYS A 362 39.82 4.73 18.00
N VAL A 363 39.55 4.67 16.69
CA VAL A 363 40.17 3.68 15.78
C VAL A 363 41.69 3.85 15.77
N LEU A 364 42.17 5.09 15.64
CA LEU A 364 43.61 5.39 15.63
C LEU A 364 44.30 5.06 16.96
N ASN A 365 43.70 5.43 18.09
CA ASN A 365 44.26 5.11 19.42
C ASN A 365 44.35 3.59 19.63
N ASN A 366 43.33 2.83 19.21
CA ASN A 366 43.34 1.38 19.35
C ASN A 366 44.39 0.68 18.46
N LEU A 367 44.80 1.29 17.35
CA LEU A 367 45.89 0.79 16.51
C LEU A 367 47.27 1.08 17.12
N ILE A 368 47.41 2.21 17.81
CA ILE A 368 48.68 2.69 18.40
C ILE A 368 48.96 2.08 19.79
N GLU A 369 47.96 1.44 20.40
CA GLU A 369 48.12 0.71 21.67
C GLU A 369 48.91 -0.62 21.53
N ASP A 370 49.29 -1.02 20.32
CA ASP A 370 50.07 -2.23 20.06
C ASP A 370 51.59 -1.99 20.19
N PRO A 371 52.28 -2.57 21.19
CA PRO A 371 53.69 -2.27 21.46
C PRO A 371 54.68 -2.81 20.41
N GLU A 372 54.25 -3.75 19.55
CA GLU A 372 55.10 -4.34 18.49
C GLU A 372 54.79 -3.79 17.08
N ASP A 373 53.92 -2.77 16.96
CA ASP A 373 53.51 -2.11 15.70
C ASP A 373 52.90 -3.02 14.62
N ASP A 374 52.65 -4.30 14.91
CA ASP A 374 52.16 -5.28 13.93
C ASP A 374 50.72 -4.97 13.46
N LYS A 375 49.82 -4.57 14.36
CA LYS A 375 48.47 -4.12 13.99
C LYS A 375 48.50 -2.87 13.11
N LEU A 376 49.47 -1.97 13.36
CA LEU A 376 49.66 -0.77 12.58
C LEU A 376 50.12 -1.12 11.16
N ARG A 377 51.08 -2.05 11.03
CA ARG A 377 51.60 -2.51 9.74
C ARG A 377 50.52 -3.19 8.90
N GLU A 378 49.74 -4.09 9.49
CA GLU A 378 48.62 -4.76 8.81
C GLU A 378 47.52 -3.78 8.39
N PHE A 379 47.20 -2.82 9.26
CA PHE A 379 46.26 -1.74 8.94
C PHE A 379 46.73 -0.93 7.74
N PHE A 380 47.98 -0.45 7.72
CA PHE A 380 48.49 0.38 6.62
C PHE A 380 48.63 -0.40 5.30
N GLN A 381 48.96 -1.69 5.35
CA GLN A 381 48.96 -2.54 4.16
C GLN A 381 47.55 -2.71 3.58
N ALA A 382 46.55 -2.99 4.42
CA ALA A 382 45.15 -3.08 4.00
C ALA A 382 44.63 -1.73 3.47
N PHE A 383 44.89 -0.65 4.21
CA PHE A 383 44.50 0.71 3.85
C PHE A 383 45.07 1.13 2.49
N ALA A 384 46.35 0.85 2.22
CA ALA A 384 46.97 1.20 0.93
C ALA A 384 46.39 0.41 -0.26
N VAL A 385 46.02 -0.86 -0.04
CA VAL A 385 45.38 -1.70 -1.07
C VAL A 385 43.96 -1.19 -1.36
N ILE A 386 43.17 -0.94 -0.31
CA ILE A 386 41.79 -0.47 -0.42
C ILE A 386 41.74 0.95 -1.02
N PHE A 387 42.59 1.85 -0.54
CA PHE A 387 42.67 3.23 -1.06
C PHE A 387 43.00 3.27 -2.55
N LYS A 388 43.87 2.36 -3.04
CA LYS A 388 44.14 2.22 -4.48
C LYS A 388 42.96 1.66 -5.27
N GLN A 389 42.13 0.80 -4.68
CA GLN A 389 40.93 0.25 -5.33
C GLN A 389 39.79 1.26 -5.38
N VAL A 390 39.69 2.14 -4.38
CA VAL A 390 38.65 3.18 -4.30
C VAL A 390 38.99 4.39 -5.17
N ASN A 391 40.28 4.71 -5.37
CA ASN A 391 40.74 5.91 -6.09
C ASN A 391 41.41 5.64 -7.45
N ALA A 392 41.28 4.44 -8.02
CA ALA A 392 41.69 4.11 -9.39
C ALA A 392 40.46 4.07 -10.29
#